data_AF-A0A7Y1TK49-F1
#
_entry.id   AF-A0A7Y1TK49-F1
#
_cell.length_a   1.000
_cell.length_b   1.000
_cell.length_c   1.000
_cell.angle_alpha   90.00
_cell.angle_beta   90.00
_cell.angle_gamma   90.00
#
_symmetry.space_group_name_H-M   'P 1'
#
loop_
_entity.id
_entity.type
_entity.pdbx_description
1 polymer ?
#
loop_
_entity_poly.entity_id
_entity_poly.type
_entity_poly.pdbx_seq_one_letter_code
_entity_poly.pdbx_strand_id
1 'polypeptide(L)'
;MGEKIVRKINNHEDKKEYIDHLLKDIETLELMLNKGLFSAKPIHIGAEQEFCLVDESWDPSSLGTEILEDIADDHFTSELNKYNLELNLDPLKLEGSCFSDLHKQLNTLMTVAKEAADKHKARIILTGILPTISHKYLQLDSMTPVDRYKILNEAIQEIRKDDIELHIKGVDEVNLHHDTILYEGCNTSFQAHLQIDPEHFAESYNWAQAIAGPVLSICANSPLLLGKELWAETRIALFTQSVDTRRSTFILNEKESRVSFGQDWVTGTIADFYKNAVVNFRSLVTTAFNSDSLTEFHQGEIPKLKALSLHNGTTYRWNRLCYGITDGKPHVRIENRYMPSGPTTEDEIANMMFWVGLMHGRPKSLDNIHTKMDFKDVKGNFFSAARYGMSSQFYWEGKLISSRDLLLDHLLPMAFRGLYSMNIEPRDAEHYLSIIERRIKSQTGSRWMINAYRKLLKENKTAEALKILVATMYERQQKRYAIDAWQLPRGDEYKIPDTEIRVGDLMNTRTITAQDIDSPDLVLKMMLWNNIHHAPILDNDLNLAGLLSWVDVEHYQNHPEERPESLKDIMKTDLITVTEDVSLSKAKKMMEENNIRCLPVVKDKKLVGIITSNDL
;
A
#
# COMPACT_ATOMS: atom_id res chain seq x y z
N MET A 1 -17.80 -5.09 4.18
CA MET A 1 -17.21 -6.40 3.85
C MET A 1 -17.74 -7.04 2.55
N GLY A 2 -16.83 -7.46 1.68
CA GLY A 2 -17.14 -8.21 0.45
C GLY A 2 -17.55 -9.67 0.69
N GLU A 3 -18.08 -10.33 -0.33
CA GLU A 3 -18.54 -11.72 -0.24
C GLU A 3 -17.36 -12.68 0.00
N LYS A 4 -17.32 -13.33 1.17
CA LYS A 4 -16.21 -14.19 1.59
C LYS A 4 -16.20 -15.55 0.86
N ILE A 5 -17.36 -16.00 0.39
CA ILE A 5 -17.51 -17.26 -0.35
C ILE A 5 -17.46 -16.94 -1.85
N VAL A 6 -16.36 -17.31 -2.49
CA VAL A 6 -16.17 -17.16 -3.94
C VAL A 6 -15.78 -18.50 -4.56
N ARG A 7 -16.08 -18.65 -5.84
CA ARG A 7 -15.69 -19.78 -6.67
C ARG A 7 -15.00 -19.26 -7.92
N LYS A 8 -14.05 -20.03 -8.44
CA LYS A 8 -13.44 -19.76 -9.73
C LYS A 8 -14.46 -20.01 -10.85
N ILE A 9 -14.47 -19.16 -11.87
CA ILE A 9 -15.26 -19.39 -13.09
C ILE A 9 -14.50 -20.42 -13.93
N ASN A 10 -14.93 -21.68 -13.90
CA ASN A 10 -14.17 -22.79 -14.49
C ASN A 10 -14.67 -23.19 -15.89
N ASN A 11 -15.96 -22.97 -16.16
CA ASN A 11 -16.59 -23.42 -17.40
C ASN A 11 -17.53 -22.35 -17.99
N HIS A 12 -18.05 -22.63 -19.18
CA HIS A 12 -18.97 -21.74 -19.89
C HIS A 12 -20.32 -21.57 -19.17
N GLU A 13 -20.76 -22.56 -18.39
CA GLU A 13 -22.03 -22.55 -17.67
C GLU A 13 -21.95 -21.64 -16.45
N ASP A 14 -20.92 -21.75 -15.62
CA ASP A 14 -20.63 -20.85 -14.48
C ASP A 14 -20.60 -19.39 -14.94
N LYS A 15 -19.95 -19.15 -16.09
CA LYS A 15 -19.85 -17.82 -16.68
C LYS A 15 -21.20 -17.30 -17.14
N LYS A 16 -22.00 -18.15 -17.80
CA LYS A 16 -23.33 -17.78 -18.28
C LYS A 16 -24.25 -17.44 -17.10
N GLU A 17 -24.30 -18.31 -16.10
CA GLU A 17 -25.09 -18.10 -14.87
C GLU A 17 -24.73 -16.78 -14.19
N TYR A 18 -23.42 -16.53 -13.98
CA TYR A 18 -22.96 -15.28 -13.37
C TYR A 18 -23.37 -14.04 -14.18
N ILE A 19 -23.22 -14.08 -15.51
CA ILE A 19 -23.60 -12.96 -16.38
C ILE A 19 -25.10 -12.74 -16.38
N ASP A 20 -25.91 -13.81 -16.38
CA ASP A 20 -27.37 -13.70 -16.30
C ASP A 20 -27.80 -13.03 -14.98
N HIS A 21 -27.19 -13.39 -13.85
CA HIS A 21 -27.41 -12.70 -12.56
C HIS A 21 -26.92 -11.25 -12.56
N LEU A 22 -25.75 -10.97 -13.15
CA LEU A 22 -25.21 -9.62 -13.24
C LEU A 22 -26.10 -8.68 -14.06
N LEU A 23 -26.67 -9.17 -15.17
CA LEU A 23 -27.61 -8.40 -15.99
C LEU A 23 -28.91 -8.12 -15.23
N LYS A 24 -29.46 -9.10 -14.51
CA LYS A 24 -30.64 -8.92 -13.65
C LYS A 24 -30.37 -7.92 -12.51
N ASP A 25 -29.17 -7.93 -11.92
CA ASP A 25 -28.79 -6.97 -10.90
C ASP A 25 -28.78 -5.53 -11.44
N ILE A 26 -28.23 -5.33 -12.65
CA ILE A 26 -28.23 -4.02 -13.31
C ILE A 26 -29.67 -3.58 -13.64
N GLU A 27 -30.48 -4.47 -14.20
CA GLU A 27 -31.89 -4.17 -14.52
C GLU A 27 -32.66 -3.78 -13.25
N THR A 28 -32.46 -4.53 -12.16
CA THR A 28 -33.12 -4.24 -10.89
C THR A 28 -32.66 -2.92 -10.30
N LEU A 29 -31.36 -2.60 -10.39
CA LEU A 29 -30.83 -1.30 -10.00
C LEU A 29 -31.51 -0.15 -10.76
N GLU A 30 -31.70 -0.28 -12.07
CA GLU A 30 -32.40 0.72 -12.89
C GLU A 30 -33.86 0.88 -12.46
N LEU A 31 -34.57 -0.21 -12.20
CA LEU A 31 -35.95 -0.17 -11.71
C LEU A 31 -36.04 0.52 -10.35
N MET A 32 -35.11 0.25 -9.43
CA MET A 32 -35.07 0.88 -8.11
C MET A 32 -34.78 2.38 -8.21
N LEU A 33 -33.88 2.80 -9.10
CA LEU A 33 -33.57 4.21 -9.37
C LEU A 33 -34.78 4.92 -9.98
N ASN A 34 -35.42 4.34 -11.00
CA ASN A 34 -36.59 4.93 -11.67
C ASN A 34 -37.81 5.06 -10.76
N LYS A 35 -37.94 4.18 -9.76
CA LYS A 35 -39.00 4.25 -8.73
C LYS A 35 -38.65 5.18 -7.56
N GLY A 36 -37.47 5.80 -7.54
CA GLY A 36 -37.05 6.70 -6.46
C GLY A 36 -36.92 6.01 -5.10
N LEU A 37 -36.51 4.74 -5.06
CA LEU A 37 -36.44 3.96 -3.82
C LEU A 37 -35.20 4.25 -2.97
N PHE A 38 -34.19 4.91 -3.55
CA PHE A 38 -32.93 5.18 -2.87
C PHE A 38 -33.06 6.26 -1.81
N SER A 39 -32.42 6.03 -0.66
CA SER A 39 -32.39 6.99 0.44
C SER A 39 -31.31 8.05 0.24
N ALA A 40 -31.72 9.31 0.08
CA ALA A 40 -30.82 10.46 0.09
C ALA A 40 -30.51 10.98 1.51
N LYS A 41 -31.39 10.73 2.49
CA LYS A 41 -31.24 11.17 3.89
C LYS A 41 -31.81 10.15 4.90
N PRO A 42 -31.28 10.07 6.13
CA PRO A 42 -30.08 10.78 6.61
C PRO A 42 -28.81 10.31 5.89
N ILE A 43 -27.82 11.19 5.81
CA ILE A 43 -26.51 10.89 5.24
C ILE A 43 -25.68 10.22 6.32
N HIS A 44 -25.04 9.10 5.98
CA HIS A 44 -24.15 8.39 6.87
C HIS A 44 -22.70 8.50 6.43
N ILE A 45 -21.81 8.46 7.42
CA ILE A 45 -20.38 8.25 7.26
C ILE A 45 -19.99 6.92 7.91
N GLY A 46 -18.91 6.34 7.44
CA GLY A 46 -18.27 5.18 8.05
C GLY A 46 -16.81 5.12 7.63
N ALA A 47 -16.05 4.18 8.19
CA ALA A 47 -14.69 3.94 7.73
C ALA A 47 -14.26 2.49 7.94
N GLU A 48 -13.29 2.07 7.15
CA GLU A 48 -12.57 0.80 7.30
C GLU A 48 -11.11 1.13 7.61
N GLN A 49 -10.53 0.42 8.57
CA GLN A 49 -9.16 0.61 9.03
C GLN A 49 -8.38 -0.68 8.81
N GLU A 50 -7.36 -0.61 7.97
CA GLU A 50 -6.36 -1.67 7.84
C GLU A 50 -5.11 -1.31 8.67
N PHE A 51 -4.46 -2.30 9.26
CA PHE A 51 -3.26 -2.10 10.07
C PHE A 51 -2.30 -3.27 9.98
N CYS A 52 -1.01 -2.98 10.17
CA CYS A 52 0.06 -3.97 10.13
C CYS A 52 0.36 -4.51 11.54
N LEU A 53 0.75 -5.78 11.60
CA LEU A 53 1.24 -6.46 12.78
C LEU A 53 2.75 -6.68 12.66
N VAL A 54 3.48 -6.37 13.73
CA VAL A 54 4.92 -6.61 13.84
C VAL A 54 5.25 -7.44 15.07
N ASP A 55 6.32 -8.23 15.00
CA ASP A 55 6.79 -9.08 16.08
C ASP A 55 7.71 -8.32 17.07
N GLU A 56 8.33 -9.06 17.99
CA GLU A 56 9.25 -8.50 18.98
C GLU A 56 10.46 -7.79 18.33
N SER A 57 10.86 -8.24 17.14
CA SER A 57 11.99 -7.75 16.34
C SER A 57 11.61 -6.65 15.34
N TRP A 58 10.35 -6.19 15.36
CA TRP A 58 9.78 -5.15 14.48
C TRP A 58 9.67 -5.53 12.99
N ASP A 59 9.78 -6.82 12.69
CA ASP A 59 9.46 -7.35 11.37
C ASP A 59 7.96 -7.73 11.29
N PRO A 60 7.36 -7.85 10.09
CA PRO A 60 6.00 -8.37 9.93
C PRO A 60 5.74 -9.67 10.73
N SER A 61 4.66 -9.67 11.51
CA SER A 61 4.21 -10.84 12.28
C SER A 61 3.29 -11.74 11.46
N SER A 62 3.53 -13.04 11.45
CA SER A 62 2.69 -14.02 10.76
C SER A 62 1.47 -14.50 11.57
N LEU A 63 1.20 -13.88 12.73
CA LEU A 63 0.19 -14.35 13.70
C LEU A 63 -1.18 -13.67 13.56
N GLY A 64 -1.49 -13.07 12.41
CA GLY A 64 -2.76 -12.34 12.23
C GLY A 64 -4.00 -13.23 12.37
N THR A 65 -3.93 -14.52 11.99
CA THR A 65 -5.08 -15.43 12.12
C THR A 65 -5.36 -15.76 13.58
N GLU A 66 -4.31 -16.07 14.35
CA GLU A 66 -4.37 -16.36 15.78
C GLU A 66 -4.84 -15.13 16.58
N ILE A 67 -4.36 -13.94 16.22
CA ILE A 67 -4.81 -12.68 16.84
C ILE A 67 -6.28 -12.43 16.52
N LEU A 68 -6.74 -12.68 15.29
CA LEU A 68 -8.14 -12.51 14.90
C LEU A 68 -9.07 -13.47 15.65
N GLU A 69 -8.63 -14.72 15.88
CA GLU A 69 -9.35 -15.69 16.71
C GLU A 69 -9.49 -15.21 18.17
N ASP A 70 -8.45 -14.58 18.73
CA ASP A 70 -8.46 -14.03 20.08
C ASP A 70 -9.31 -12.76 20.23
N ILE A 71 -9.47 -11.98 19.16
CA ILE A 71 -10.34 -10.79 19.12
C ILE A 71 -11.81 -11.22 19.18
N ALA A 72 -12.20 -12.24 18.40
CA ALA A 72 -13.54 -12.82 18.35
C ALA A 72 -14.68 -11.78 18.21
N ASP A 73 -14.48 -10.77 17.36
CA ASP A 73 -15.42 -9.68 17.12
C ASP A 73 -15.65 -9.48 15.61
N ASP A 74 -16.92 -9.38 15.21
CA ASP A 74 -17.36 -9.29 13.80
C ASP A 74 -16.94 -8.00 13.09
N HIS A 75 -16.49 -6.98 13.82
CA HIS A 75 -15.89 -5.78 13.22
C HIS A 75 -14.57 -6.11 12.51
N PHE A 76 -13.87 -7.18 12.92
CA PHE A 76 -12.55 -7.54 12.42
C PHE A 76 -12.61 -8.62 11.35
N THR A 77 -11.72 -8.51 10.37
CA THR A 77 -11.53 -9.54 9.34
C THR A 77 -10.06 -9.64 8.94
N SER A 78 -9.70 -10.79 8.37
CA SER A 78 -8.37 -10.99 7.83
C SER A 78 -8.22 -10.30 6.47
N GLU A 79 -6.99 -9.88 6.19
CA GLU A 79 -6.57 -9.37 4.88
C GLU A 79 -5.80 -10.43 4.08
N LEU A 80 -5.38 -10.09 2.86
CA LEU A 80 -4.63 -10.99 1.96
C LEU A 80 -3.39 -11.63 2.63
N ASN A 81 -2.68 -10.86 3.46
CA ASN A 81 -1.45 -11.27 4.13
C ASN A 81 -1.66 -11.50 5.63
N LYS A 82 -0.93 -12.47 6.19
CA LYS A 82 -0.98 -12.83 7.62
C LYS A 82 -0.57 -11.73 8.59
N TYR A 83 0.09 -10.68 8.09
CA TYR A 83 0.58 -9.55 8.89
C TYR A 83 -0.33 -8.32 8.80
N ASN A 84 -1.46 -8.37 8.10
CA ASN A 84 -2.45 -7.30 8.07
C ASN A 84 -3.80 -7.79 8.58
N LEU A 85 -4.51 -6.91 9.26
CA LEU A 85 -5.91 -7.10 9.63
C LEU A 85 -6.70 -5.84 9.25
N GLU A 86 -8.00 -6.01 9.06
CA GLU A 86 -8.96 -4.95 8.81
C GLU A 86 -9.98 -4.91 9.95
N LEU A 87 -10.39 -3.70 10.34
CA LEU A 87 -11.59 -3.47 11.13
C LEU A 87 -12.56 -2.53 10.40
N ASN A 88 -13.85 -2.79 10.54
CA ASN A 88 -14.93 -1.97 9.97
C ASN A 88 -15.59 -1.19 11.12
N LEU A 89 -15.79 0.12 10.96
CA LEU A 89 -16.51 0.95 11.92
C LEU A 89 -18.02 0.95 11.63
N ASP A 90 -18.84 1.12 12.66
CA ASP A 90 -20.28 1.26 12.45
C ASP A 90 -20.59 2.60 11.76
N PRO A 91 -21.57 2.61 10.84
CA PRO A 91 -21.97 3.84 10.20
C PRO A 91 -22.67 4.78 11.18
N LEU A 92 -22.27 6.06 11.17
CA LEU A 92 -22.88 7.12 11.96
C LEU A 92 -23.57 8.14 11.05
N LYS A 93 -24.63 8.78 11.54
CA LYS A 93 -25.25 9.90 10.83
C LYS A 93 -24.28 11.08 10.79
N LEU A 94 -24.21 11.77 9.65
CA LEU A 94 -23.38 12.95 9.47
C LEU A 94 -24.05 14.19 10.09
N GLU A 95 -23.99 14.31 11.41
CA GLU A 95 -24.48 15.45 12.18
C GLU A 95 -23.83 15.48 13.58
N GLY A 96 -23.80 16.63 14.24
CA GLY A 96 -23.34 16.74 15.63
C GLY A 96 -21.89 16.30 15.85
N SER A 97 -21.68 15.44 16.85
CA SER A 97 -20.38 14.92 17.29
C SER A 97 -19.90 13.67 16.55
N CYS A 98 -20.47 13.36 15.38
CA CYS A 98 -20.26 12.06 14.71
C CYS A 98 -18.78 11.71 14.46
N PHE A 99 -17.90 12.70 14.25
CA PHE A 99 -16.47 12.44 14.03
C PHE A 99 -15.74 12.08 15.32
N SER A 100 -15.98 12.78 16.42
CA SER A 100 -15.42 12.39 17.72
C SER A 100 -16.02 11.08 18.23
N ASP A 101 -17.27 10.75 17.90
CA ASP A 101 -17.87 9.46 18.23
C ASP A 101 -17.27 8.33 17.38
N LEU A 102 -17.08 8.52 16.08
CA LEU A 102 -16.36 7.58 15.20
C LEU A 102 -14.93 7.38 15.70
N HIS A 103 -14.25 8.46 16.11
CA HIS A 103 -12.90 8.39 16.64
C HIS A 103 -12.82 7.61 17.96
N LYS A 104 -13.80 7.78 18.87
CA LYS A 104 -13.90 6.97 20.09
C LYS A 104 -14.11 5.49 19.77
N GLN A 105 -14.97 5.19 18.79
CA GLN A 105 -15.18 3.81 18.34
C GLN A 105 -13.89 3.20 17.78
N LEU A 106 -13.19 3.91 16.89
CA LEU A 106 -11.91 3.49 16.33
C LEU A 106 -10.88 3.21 17.43
N ASN A 107 -10.70 4.12 18.38
CA ASN A 107 -9.77 3.91 19.48
C ASN A 107 -10.16 2.73 20.39
N THR A 108 -11.45 2.46 20.54
CA THR A 108 -11.95 1.33 21.34
C THR A 108 -11.62 0.01 20.63
N LEU A 109 -11.94 -0.11 19.34
CA LEU A 109 -11.63 -1.31 18.54
C LEU A 109 -10.11 -1.52 18.42
N MET A 110 -9.33 -0.46 18.17
CA MET A 110 -7.86 -0.55 18.16
C MET A 110 -7.28 -1.01 19.51
N THR A 111 -7.93 -0.68 20.63
CA THR A 111 -7.52 -1.17 21.96
C THR A 111 -7.80 -2.67 22.10
N VAL A 112 -8.96 -3.15 21.64
CA VAL A 112 -9.27 -4.59 21.60
C VAL A 112 -8.25 -5.36 20.76
N ALA A 113 -7.95 -4.88 19.56
CA ALA A 113 -6.95 -5.50 18.70
C ALA A 113 -5.55 -5.49 19.33
N LYS A 114 -5.18 -4.39 20.00
CA LYS A 114 -3.91 -4.29 20.71
C LYS A 114 -3.81 -5.28 21.85
N GLU A 115 -4.85 -5.40 22.68
CA GLU A 115 -4.86 -6.35 23.80
C GLU A 115 -4.74 -7.81 23.32
N ALA A 116 -5.34 -8.14 22.18
CA ALA A 116 -5.15 -9.44 21.54
C ALA A 116 -3.72 -9.61 21.00
N ALA A 117 -3.20 -8.63 20.26
CA ALA A 117 -1.84 -8.67 19.73
C ALA A 117 -0.77 -8.81 20.84
N ASP A 118 -0.93 -8.11 21.96
CA ASP A 118 0.00 -8.14 23.10
C ASP A 118 0.11 -9.55 23.72
N LYS A 119 -0.97 -10.36 23.70
CA LYS A 119 -0.92 -11.78 24.16
C LYS A 119 0.03 -12.64 23.31
N HIS A 120 0.15 -12.30 22.03
CA HIS A 120 1.02 -12.96 21.06
C HIS A 120 2.37 -12.23 20.91
N LYS A 121 2.64 -11.25 21.78
CA LYS A 121 3.81 -10.36 21.70
C LYS A 121 3.97 -9.64 20.35
N ALA A 122 2.87 -9.46 19.65
CA ALA A 122 2.79 -8.65 18.45
C ALA A 122 2.41 -7.21 18.79
N ARG A 123 2.72 -6.29 17.89
CA ARG A 123 2.39 -4.86 18.01
C ARG A 123 1.70 -4.39 16.75
N ILE A 124 0.81 -3.42 16.90
CA ILE A 124 0.10 -2.81 15.78
C ILE A 124 0.83 -1.54 15.31
N ILE A 125 1.00 -1.41 14.00
CA ILE A 125 1.56 -0.22 13.34
C ILE A 125 0.55 0.32 12.33
N LEU A 126 0.21 1.60 12.44
CA LEU A 126 -0.58 2.33 11.44
C LEU A 126 0.34 3.00 10.41
N THR A 127 0.37 2.48 9.18
CA THR A 127 1.22 2.99 8.09
C THR A 127 0.78 2.43 6.76
N GLY A 128 0.80 3.21 5.67
CA GLY A 128 0.33 2.73 4.38
C GLY A 128 1.16 1.56 3.83
N ILE A 129 2.48 1.56 4.04
CA ILE A 129 3.35 0.39 3.79
C ILE A 129 4.23 0.25 5.02
N LEU A 130 4.38 -0.97 5.54
CA LEU A 130 5.27 -1.22 6.66
C LEU A 130 6.74 -1.04 6.23
N PRO A 131 7.51 -0.14 6.85
CA PRO A 131 8.90 0.12 6.44
C PRO A 131 9.81 -1.12 6.43
N THR A 132 9.60 -2.06 7.36
CA THR A 132 10.38 -3.30 7.50
C THR A 132 9.93 -4.42 6.56
N ILE A 133 8.96 -4.18 5.65
CA ILE A 133 8.56 -5.18 4.66
C ILE A 133 9.73 -5.57 3.76
N SER A 134 9.90 -6.88 3.56
CA SER A 134 10.97 -7.48 2.75
C SER A 134 10.43 -8.66 1.95
N HIS A 135 11.19 -9.12 0.95
CA HIS A 135 10.75 -10.18 0.04
C HIS A 135 10.34 -11.49 0.73
N LYS A 136 10.86 -11.77 1.94
CA LYS A 136 10.51 -12.96 2.73
C LYS A 136 9.03 -13.02 3.09
N TYR A 137 8.35 -11.87 3.16
CA TYR A 137 6.93 -11.75 3.50
C TYR A 137 6.00 -11.64 2.30
N LEU A 138 6.53 -11.71 1.08
CA LEU A 138 5.78 -11.57 -0.18
C LEU A 138 5.68 -12.89 -0.94
N GLN A 139 5.92 -13.99 -0.23
CA GLN A 139 5.82 -15.37 -0.71
C GLN A 139 4.49 -16.00 -0.27
N LEU A 140 4.04 -17.04 -0.99
CA LEU A 140 2.75 -17.69 -0.74
C LEU A 140 2.55 -18.15 0.71
N ASP A 141 3.61 -18.51 1.43
CA ASP A 141 3.55 -18.90 2.85
C ASP A 141 3.06 -17.76 3.79
N SER A 142 3.17 -16.51 3.32
CA SER A 142 2.69 -15.31 4.01
C SER A 142 1.24 -14.96 3.69
N MET A 143 0.59 -15.69 2.77
CA MET A 143 -0.83 -15.51 2.45
C MET A 143 -1.69 -16.03 3.60
N THR A 144 -2.73 -15.28 3.95
CA THR A 144 -3.74 -15.73 4.91
C THR A 144 -4.44 -16.99 4.38
N PRO A 145 -4.62 -18.05 5.19
CA PRO A 145 -5.15 -19.33 4.75
C PRO A 145 -6.68 -19.30 4.53
N VAL A 146 -7.15 -18.46 3.60
CA VAL A 146 -8.55 -18.32 3.19
C VAL A 146 -8.68 -18.62 1.69
N ASP A 147 -9.59 -19.53 1.33
CA ASP A 147 -9.77 -20.02 -0.04
C ASP A 147 -9.97 -18.90 -1.07
N ARG A 148 -10.67 -17.82 -0.68
CA ARG A 148 -10.89 -16.65 -1.53
C ARG A 148 -9.60 -16.06 -2.08
N TYR A 149 -8.56 -15.94 -1.25
CA TYR A 149 -7.30 -15.33 -1.64
C TYR A 149 -6.51 -16.20 -2.61
N LYS A 150 -6.52 -17.51 -2.38
CA LYS A 150 -5.95 -18.50 -3.29
C LYS A 150 -6.64 -18.48 -4.65
N ILE A 151 -7.98 -18.48 -4.67
CA ILE A 151 -8.78 -18.42 -5.90
C ILE A 151 -8.49 -17.13 -6.68
N LEU A 152 -8.37 -16.00 -5.99
CA LEU A 152 -8.05 -14.71 -6.62
C LEU A 152 -6.64 -14.72 -7.25
N ASN A 153 -5.64 -15.24 -6.53
CA ASN A 153 -4.28 -15.38 -7.04
C ASN A 153 -4.26 -16.24 -8.33
N GLU A 154 -4.90 -17.40 -8.30
CA GLU A 154 -4.98 -18.30 -9.46
C GLU A 154 -5.71 -17.65 -10.65
N ALA A 155 -6.80 -16.91 -10.39
CA ALA A 155 -7.56 -16.24 -11.45
C ALA A 155 -6.76 -15.12 -12.14
N ILE A 156 -5.98 -14.34 -11.37
CA ILE A 156 -5.13 -13.27 -11.92
C ILE A 156 -3.97 -13.86 -12.73
N GLN A 157 -3.29 -14.88 -12.18
CA GLN A 157 -2.20 -15.58 -12.87
C GLN A 157 -2.66 -16.17 -14.22
N GLU A 158 -3.83 -16.81 -14.26
CA GLU A 158 -4.37 -17.42 -15.49
C GLU A 158 -4.70 -16.40 -16.59
N ILE A 159 -5.18 -15.22 -16.22
CA ILE A 159 -5.48 -14.16 -17.19
C ILE A 159 -4.20 -13.59 -17.79
N ARG A 160 -3.18 -13.38 -16.97
CA ARG A 160 -1.91 -12.78 -17.41
C ARG A 160 -1.09 -13.77 -18.26
N LYS A 161 -0.96 -15.02 -17.80
CA LYS A 161 -0.07 -16.09 -18.33
C LYS A 161 1.40 -15.65 -18.49
N ASP A 162 1.85 -14.74 -17.65
CA ASP A 162 3.23 -14.24 -17.59
C ASP A 162 3.48 -13.64 -16.20
N ASP A 163 4.74 -13.46 -15.83
CA ASP A 163 5.14 -12.87 -14.54
C ASP A 163 4.74 -11.39 -14.45
N ILE A 164 4.59 -10.92 -13.22
CA ILE A 164 4.28 -9.53 -12.89
C ILE A 164 5.55 -8.70 -12.79
N GLU A 165 5.73 -7.79 -13.76
CA GLU A 165 6.78 -6.79 -13.74
C GLU A 165 6.34 -5.58 -12.91
N LEU A 166 7.17 -5.23 -11.93
CA LEU A 166 7.00 -4.05 -11.10
C LEU A 166 8.19 -3.11 -11.32
N HIS A 167 7.91 -1.89 -11.74
CA HIS A 167 8.88 -0.81 -11.88
C HIS A 167 8.40 0.44 -11.14
N ILE A 168 9.04 0.76 -10.02
CA ILE A 168 8.75 1.99 -9.27
C ILE A 168 10.03 2.81 -9.13
N LYS A 169 10.00 4.03 -9.66
CA LYS A 169 11.10 5.00 -9.62
C LYS A 169 10.78 6.17 -8.70
N GLY A 170 11.51 6.28 -7.60
CA GLY A 170 11.53 7.43 -6.69
C GLY A 170 12.94 8.02 -6.58
N VAL A 171 13.41 8.25 -5.35
CA VAL A 171 14.81 8.61 -5.09
C VAL A 171 15.71 7.40 -5.31
N ASP A 172 15.28 6.25 -4.79
CA ASP A 172 15.74 4.93 -5.19
C ASP A 172 14.82 4.34 -6.28
N GLU A 173 15.13 3.11 -6.70
CA GLU A 173 14.37 2.39 -7.70
C GLU A 173 14.15 0.92 -7.27
N VAL A 174 12.97 0.40 -7.58
CA VAL A 174 12.63 -1.01 -7.45
C VAL A 174 12.23 -1.54 -8.83
N ASN A 175 12.95 -2.57 -9.28
CA ASN A 175 12.65 -3.38 -10.44
C ASN A 175 12.58 -4.83 -9.96
N LEU A 176 11.44 -5.48 -10.14
CA LEU A 176 11.31 -6.89 -9.80
C LEU A 176 10.28 -7.59 -10.68
N HIS A 177 10.46 -8.90 -10.80
CA HIS A 177 9.49 -9.84 -11.34
C HIS A 177 8.90 -10.62 -10.18
N HIS A 178 7.58 -10.80 -10.17
CA HIS A 178 6.90 -11.63 -9.18
C HIS A 178 5.73 -12.40 -9.78
N ASP A 179 5.39 -13.51 -9.17
CA ASP A 179 4.32 -14.40 -9.62
C ASP A 179 3.08 -14.34 -8.70
N THR A 180 3.15 -13.69 -7.54
CA THR A 180 2.05 -13.66 -6.56
C THR A 180 1.32 -12.31 -6.52
N ILE A 181 0.05 -12.31 -6.10
CA ILE A 181 -0.69 -11.06 -5.84
C ILE A 181 -0.30 -10.39 -4.51
N LEU A 182 0.58 -11.00 -3.70
CA LEU A 182 0.86 -10.58 -2.32
C LEU A 182 1.55 -9.22 -2.20
N TYR A 183 2.11 -8.69 -3.28
CA TYR A 183 2.60 -7.31 -3.33
C TYR A 183 1.47 -6.29 -3.13
N GLU A 184 0.21 -6.68 -3.41
CA GLU A 184 -0.96 -5.88 -3.05
C GLU A 184 -1.18 -5.80 -1.55
N GLY A 185 -0.96 -6.87 -0.79
CA GLY A 185 -1.11 -6.84 0.66
C GLY A 185 0.07 -6.20 1.41
N CYS A 186 1.02 -5.57 0.71
CA CYS A 186 1.89 -4.57 1.34
C CYS A 186 1.13 -3.31 1.76
N ASN A 187 -0.01 -3.05 1.12
CA ASN A 187 -0.75 -1.81 1.25
C ASN A 187 -1.73 -1.92 2.43
N THR A 188 -1.77 -0.91 3.28
CA THR A 188 -2.91 -0.69 4.20
C THR A 188 -3.51 0.70 4.01
N SER A 189 -4.79 0.84 4.30
CA SER A 189 -5.58 2.03 4.03
C SER A 189 -6.51 2.39 5.19
N PHE A 190 -6.91 3.66 5.23
CA PHE A 190 -8.04 4.14 6.01
C PHE A 190 -9.14 4.54 5.02
N GLN A 191 -10.07 3.64 4.75
CA GLN A 191 -11.07 3.82 3.70
C GLN A 191 -12.25 4.61 4.25
N ALA A 192 -12.48 5.83 3.76
CA ALA A 192 -13.56 6.68 4.25
C ALA A 192 -14.83 6.51 3.42
N HIS A 193 -15.97 6.30 4.07
CA HIS A 193 -17.27 6.12 3.42
C HIS A 193 -18.14 7.37 3.60
N LEU A 194 -18.74 7.84 2.51
CA LEU A 194 -19.73 8.91 2.54
C LEU A 194 -20.92 8.55 1.66
N GLN A 195 -22.09 8.43 2.28
CA GLN A 195 -23.35 8.31 1.53
C GLN A 195 -23.58 9.58 0.71
N ILE A 196 -24.00 9.43 -0.55
CA ILE A 196 -24.26 10.55 -1.45
C ILE A 196 -25.72 10.56 -1.88
N ASP A 197 -26.18 11.73 -2.31
CA ASP A 197 -27.48 11.87 -2.96
C ASP A 197 -27.45 11.19 -4.35
N PRO A 198 -28.30 10.17 -4.60
CA PRO A 198 -28.36 9.50 -5.89
C PRO A 198 -28.69 10.44 -7.06
N GLU A 199 -29.47 11.52 -6.83
CA GLU A 199 -29.84 12.48 -7.86
C GLU A 199 -28.66 13.36 -8.30
N HIS A 200 -27.68 13.55 -7.41
CA HIS A 200 -26.47 14.34 -7.64
C HIS A 200 -25.20 13.47 -7.72
N PHE A 201 -25.38 12.23 -8.21
CA PHE A 201 -24.32 11.23 -8.27
C PHE A 201 -23.12 11.71 -9.09
N ALA A 202 -23.34 12.14 -10.33
CA ALA A 202 -22.26 12.47 -11.26
C ALA A 202 -21.43 13.64 -10.74
N GLU A 203 -22.09 14.69 -10.23
CA GLU A 203 -21.42 15.84 -9.65
C GLU A 203 -20.60 15.44 -8.42
N SER A 204 -21.18 14.61 -7.53
CA SER A 204 -20.51 14.15 -6.29
C SER A 204 -19.30 13.28 -6.58
N TYR A 205 -19.45 12.32 -7.50
CA TYR A 205 -18.35 11.45 -7.90
C TYR A 205 -17.24 12.20 -8.62
N ASN A 206 -17.58 13.08 -9.57
CA ASN A 206 -16.59 13.90 -10.28
C ASN A 206 -15.88 14.88 -9.33
N TRP A 207 -16.60 15.43 -8.35
CA TRP A 207 -15.96 16.26 -7.33
C TRP A 207 -14.98 15.46 -6.45
N ALA A 208 -15.35 14.25 -6.04
CA ALA A 208 -14.46 13.36 -5.30
C ALA A 208 -13.18 13.05 -6.08
N GLN A 209 -13.26 12.94 -7.41
CA GLN A 209 -12.09 12.78 -8.28
C GLN A 209 -11.24 14.06 -8.33
N ALA A 210 -11.86 15.23 -8.49
CA ALA A 210 -11.14 16.51 -8.56
C ALA A 210 -10.30 16.81 -7.32
N ILE A 211 -10.85 16.55 -6.14
CA ILE A 211 -10.16 16.80 -4.87
C ILE A 211 -9.15 15.70 -4.48
N ALA A 212 -9.12 14.58 -5.21
CA ALA A 212 -8.32 13.42 -4.83
C ALA A 212 -6.81 13.73 -4.74
N GLY A 213 -6.26 14.46 -5.71
CA GLY A 213 -4.85 14.88 -5.68
C GLY A 213 -4.52 15.79 -4.50
N PRO A 214 -5.23 16.91 -4.31
CA PRO A 214 -5.03 17.78 -3.15
C PRO A 214 -5.15 17.05 -1.81
N VAL A 215 -6.19 16.23 -1.62
CA VAL A 215 -6.36 15.44 -0.38
C VAL A 215 -5.21 14.44 -0.21
N LEU A 216 -4.86 13.68 -1.24
CA LEU A 216 -3.76 12.71 -1.17
C LEU A 216 -2.43 13.38 -0.79
N SER A 217 -2.17 14.60 -1.28
CA SER A 217 -0.88 15.28 -1.03
C SER A 217 -0.60 15.54 0.45
N ILE A 218 -1.63 15.83 1.24
CA ILE A 218 -1.50 16.03 2.69
C ILE A 218 -1.57 14.72 3.46
N CYS A 219 -2.29 13.71 2.95
CA CYS A 219 -2.47 12.40 3.61
C CYS A 219 -1.30 11.42 3.43
N ALA A 220 -0.40 11.66 2.48
CA ALA A 220 0.64 10.69 2.09
C ALA A 220 1.44 10.11 3.29
N ASN A 221 1.54 8.78 3.35
CA ASN A 221 2.08 8.01 4.47
C ASN A 221 2.66 6.64 4.07
N SER A 222 3.26 6.49 2.87
CA SER A 222 3.93 5.24 2.48
C SER A 222 5.17 5.44 1.58
N PRO A 223 6.25 6.08 2.08
CA PRO A 223 7.38 6.42 1.23
C PRO A 223 8.45 5.34 1.07
N LEU A 224 8.35 4.25 1.84
CA LEU A 224 9.35 3.18 1.86
C LEU A 224 8.73 1.86 1.42
N LEU A 225 9.46 1.11 0.60
CA LEU A 225 9.12 -0.25 0.19
C LEU A 225 10.43 -1.02 0.00
N LEU A 226 10.56 -2.21 0.62
CA LEU A 226 11.77 -3.04 0.53
C LEU A 226 13.07 -2.27 0.90
N GLY A 227 12.96 -1.36 1.86
CA GLY A 227 14.06 -0.47 2.28
C GLY A 227 14.52 0.54 1.24
N LYS A 228 13.69 0.86 0.24
CA LYS A 228 13.95 1.89 -0.78
C LYS A 228 13.06 3.11 -0.57
N GLU A 229 13.63 4.30 -0.76
CA GLU A 229 12.87 5.55 -0.78
C GLU A 229 12.23 5.79 -2.16
N LEU A 230 10.91 5.65 -2.23
CA LEU A 230 10.15 5.69 -3.48
C LEU A 230 9.24 6.93 -3.58
N TRP A 231 7.94 6.75 -3.81
CA TRP A 231 6.97 7.84 -3.95
C TRP A 231 6.46 8.26 -2.58
N ALA A 232 6.00 9.51 -2.40
CA ALA A 232 5.43 9.94 -1.12
C ALA A 232 4.29 9.02 -0.64
N GLU A 233 3.49 8.53 -1.59
CA GLU A 233 2.50 7.47 -1.43
C GLU A 233 2.78 6.33 -2.43
N THR A 234 3.70 5.42 -2.06
CA THR A 234 4.11 4.30 -2.91
C THR A 234 2.99 3.29 -3.16
N ARG A 235 1.99 3.20 -2.26
CA ARG A 235 0.83 2.33 -2.44
C ARG A 235 0.13 2.53 -3.79
N ILE A 236 0.05 3.77 -4.26
CA ILE A 236 -0.61 4.09 -5.55
C ILE A 236 0.10 3.39 -6.71
N ALA A 237 1.43 3.46 -6.76
CA ALA A 237 2.23 2.81 -7.80
C ALA A 237 2.24 1.29 -7.63
N LEU A 238 2.44 0.82 -6.39
CA LEU A 238 2.53 -0.60 -6.07
C LEU A 238 1.25 -1.34 -6.43
N PHE A 239 0.10 -0.87 -5.95
CA PHE A 239 -1.17 -1.53 -6.21
C PHE A 239 -1.53 -1.48 -7.70
N THR A 240 -1.27 -0.36 -8.38
CA THR A 240 -1.59 -0.22 -9.81
C THR A 240 -0.87 -1.26 -10.67
N GLN A 241 0.35 -1.64 -10.29
CA GLN A 241 1.20 -2.56 -11.05
C GLN A 241 1.09 -4.01 -10.57
N SER A 242 0.93 -4.25 -9.25
CA SER A 242 0.97 -5.61 -8.66
C SER A 242 -0.22 -6.50 -9.00
N VAL A 243 -1.36 -5.92 -9.39
CA VAL A 243 -2.55 -6.66 -9.84
C VAL A 243 -2.92 -6.33 -11.29
N ASP A 244 -2.00 -5.75 -12.06
CA ASP A 244 -2.25 -5.46 -13.46
C ASP A 244 -2.39 -6.78 -14.24
N THR A 245 -3.53 -6.95 -14.89
CA THR A 245 -3.84 -8.15 -15.70
C THR A 245 -3.48 -7.96 -17.18
N ARG A 246 -3.03 -6.76 -17.56
CA ARG A 246 -2.63 -6.44 -18.93
C ARG A 246 -1.24 -7.01 -19.22
N ARG A 247 -1.02 -7.45 -20.45
CA ARG A 247 0.31 -7.84 -20.94
C ARG A 247 1.03 -6.60 -21.45
N SER A 248 2.29 -6.43 -21.02
CA SER A 248 3.17 -5.32 -21.42
C SER A 248 3.44 -5.25 -22.94
N THR A 249 3.17 -6.33 -23.69
CA THR A 249 3.51 -6.47 -25.12
C THR A 249 2.47 -5.88 -26.09
N PHE A 250 1.26 -5.52 -25.66
CA PHE A 250 0.21 -5.00 -26.56
C PHE A 250 0.02 -3.49 -26.43
N ILE A 251 0.96 -2.70 -26.98
CA ILE A 251 0.97 -1.22 -26.96
C ILE A 251 -0.33 -0.60 -27.51
N LEU A 252 -1.00 -1.26 -28.46
CA LEU A 252 -2.19 -0.74 -29.16
C LEU A 252 -3.53 -1.10 -28.49
N ASN A 253 -3.52 -1.82 -27.36
CA ASN A 253 -4.75 -2.19 -26.66
C ASN A 253 -4.88 -1.37 -25.37
N GLU A 254 -5.47 -0.17 -25.47
CA GLU A 254 -5.65 0.79 -24.37
C GLU A 254 -6.70 0.35 -23.32
N LYS A 255 -6.61 -0.89 -22.84
CA LYS A 255 -7.47 -1.35 -21.75
C LYS A 255 -7.12 -0.65 -20.45
N GLU A 256 -8.16 -0.26 -19.72
CA GLU A 256 -8.02 0.27 -18.37
C GLU A 256 -7.49 -0.81 -17.41
N SER A 257 -6.60 -0.43 -16.50
CA SER A 257 -6.21 -1.30 -15.38
C SER A 257 -7.41 -1.44 -14.42
N ARG A 258 -7.50 -2.57 -13.72
CA ARG A 258 -8.53 -2.77 -12.69
C ARG A 258 -8.33 -1.84 -11.51
N VAL A 259 -7.07 -1.50 -11.22
CA VAL A 259 -6.73 -0.45 -10.27
C VAL A 259 -6.63 0.84 -11.06
N SER A 260 -7.56 1.77 -10.83
CA SER A 260 -7.62 2.96 -11.66
C SER A 260 -8.13 4.21 -10.93
N PHE A 261 -7.68 5.33 -11.46
CA PHE A 261 -8.25 6.65 -11.18
C PHE A 261 -9.50 6.91 -12.04
N GLY A 262 -9.62 6.24 -13.19
CA GLY A 262 -10.58 6.57 -14.26
C GLY A 262 -9.89 7.16 -15.49
N GLN A 263 -10.66 7.30 -16.58
CA GLN A 263 -10.18 7.86 -17.86
C GLN A 263 -10.88 9.16 -18.25
N ASP A 264 -12.13 9.35 -17.82
CA ASP A 264 -12.95 10.50 -18.15
C ASP A 264 -13.87 10.87 -16.98
N TRP A 265 -14.45 12.06 -17.06
CA TRP A 265 -15.54 12.47 -16.18
C TRP A 265 -16.72 11.51 -16.31
N VAL A 266 -17.31 11.14 -15.18
CA VAL A 266 -18.51 10.31 -15.17
C VAL A 266 -19.71 11.11 -15.65
N THR A 267 -20.51 10.49 -16.50
CA THR A 267 -21.77 11.04 -17.04
C THR A 267 -22.90 10.03 -16.88
N GLY A 268 -24.15 10.50 -16.89
CA GLY A 268 -25.32 9.64 -16.84
C GLY A 268 -25.68 9.19 -15.43
N THR A 269 -26.35 8.05 -15.33
CA THR A 269 -26.91 7.51 -14.09
C THR A 269 -25.92 6.61 -13.35
N ILE A 270 -26.27 6.25 -12.11
CA ILE A 270 -25.56 5.23 -11.33
C ILE A 270 -25.51 3.89 -12.09
N ALA A 271 -26.59 3.52 -12.79
CA ALA A 271 -26.60 2.31 -13.60
C ALA A 271 -25.62 2.39 -14.77
N ASP A 272 -25.50 3.53 -15.44
CA ASP A 272 -24.53 3.73 -16.53
C ASP A 272 -23.08 3.58 -16.03
N PHE A 273 -22.79 4.06 -14.81
CA PHE A 273 -21.49 3.84 -14.18
C PHE A 273 -21.15 2.35 -14.03
N TYR A 274 -22.07 1.55 -13.52
CA TYR A 274 -21.87 0.11 -13.37
C TYR A 274 -21.83 -0.64 -14.71
N LYS A 275 -22.69 -0.27 -15.67
CA LYS A 275 -22.66 -0.83 -17.03
C LYS A 275 -21.29 -0.62 -17.69
N ASN A 276 -20.74 0.58 -17.58
CA ASN A 276 -19.40 0.89 -18.09
C ASN A 276 -18.32 0.02 -17.43
N ALA A 277 -18.40 -0.21 -16.12
CA ALA A 277 -17.48 -1.11 -15.44
C ALA A 277 -17.60 -2.57 -15.93
N VAL A 278 -18.84 -3.07 -16.08
CA VAL A 278 -19.09 -4.46 -16.54
C VAL A 278 -18.61 -4.69 -17.98
N VAL A 279 -18.74 -3.70 -18.86
CA VAL A 279 -18.25 -3.79 -20.25
C VAL A 279 -16.72 -3.82 -20.30
N ASN A 280 -16.06 -2.99 -19.48
CA ASN A 280 -14.60 -2.83 -19.54
C ASN A 280 -13.83 -3.91 -18.78
N PHE A 281 -14.42 -4.50 -17.72
CA PHE A 281 -13.75 -5.45 -16.85
C PHE A 281 -14.42 -6.83 -16.85
N ARG A 282 -13.67 -7.85 -17.25
CA ARG A 282 -14.12 -9.25 -17.19
C ARG A 282 -14.36 -9.68 -15.74
N SER A 283 -15.31 -10.57 -15.50
CA SER A 283 -15.50 -11.19 -14.18
C SER A 283 -14.34 -12.14 -13.86
N LEU A 284 -13.81 -12.09 -12.64
CA LEU A 284 -12.73 -12.96 -12.16
C LEU A 284 -13.24 -14.18 -11.39
N VAL A 285 -14.31 -13.98 -10.62
CA VAL A 285 -14.86 -14.96 -9.69
C VAL A 285 -16.38 -14.95 -9.77
N THR A 286 -17.00 -16.03 -9.31
CA THR A 286 -18.46 -16.19 -9.15
C THR A 286 -18.79 -16.61 -7.71
N THR A 287 -20.07 -16.71 -7.39
CA THR A 287 -20.58 -17.22 -6.11
C THR A 287 -21.81 -18.09 -6.34
N ALA A 288 -22.34 -18.72 -5.29
CA ALA A 288 -23.60 -19.43 -5.37
C ALA A 288 -24.79 -18.45 -5.28
N PHE A 289 -25.74 -18.57 -6.20
CA PHE A 289 -26.95 -17.76 -6.22
C PHE A 289 -28.15 -18.61 -5.78
N ASN A 290 -28.87 -18.16 -4.76
CA ASN A 290 -30.09 -18.85 -4.27
C ASN A 290 -31.36 -18.36 -4.98
N SER A 291 -31.33 -17.12 -5.46
CA SER A 291 -32.43 -16.37 -6.09
C SER A 291 -31.84 -15.29 -6.99
N ASP A 292 -32.62 -14.79 -7.94
CA ASP A 292 -32.25 -13.61 -8.72
C ASP A 292 -32.91 -12.33 -8.19
N SER A 293 -32.19 -11.22 -8.36
CA SER A 293 -32.55 -9.90 -7.81
C SER A 293 -33.86 -9.35 -8.36
N LEU A 294 -34.19 -9.66 -9.61
CA LEU A 294 -35.44 -9.23 -10.23
C LEU A 294 -36.64 -9.93 -9.57
N THR A 295 -36.51 -11.23 -9.27
CA THR A 295 -37.52 -12.00 -8.54
C THR A 295 -37.70 -11.49 -7.11
N GLU A 296 -36.61 -11.28 -6.38
CA GLU A 296 -36.62 -10.69 -5.03
C GLU A 296 -37.34 -9.32 -5.04
N PHE A 297 -37.01 -8.48 -6.01
CA PHE A 297 -37.62 -7.17 -6.17
C PHE A 297 -39.12 -7.22 -6.47
N HIS A 298 -39.56 -8.14 -7.32
CA HIS A 298 -40.98 -8.34 -7.60
C HIS A 298 -41.77 -8.91 -6.42
N GLN A 299 -41.10 -9.58 -5.48
CA GLN A 299 -41.68 -10.03 -4.21
C GLN A 299 -41.76 -8.91 -3.16
N GLY A 300 -41.27 -7.71 -3.48
CA GLY A 300 -41.28 -6.55 -2.58
C GLY A 300 -40.05 -6.41 -1.70
N GLU A 301 -39.02 -7.22 -1.93
CA GLU A 301 -37.75 -7.16 -1.21
C GLU A 301 -36.77 -6.19 -1.92
N ILE A 302 -35.80 -5.64 -1.18
CA ILE A 302 -34.69 -4.88 -1.76
C ILE A 302 -33.49 -5.80 -1.89
N PRO A 303 -33.11 -6.20 -3.13
CA PRO A 303 -32.08 -7.20 -3.33
C PRO A 303 -30.69 -6.67 -3.02
N LYS A 304 -29.80 -7.57 -2.60
CA LYS A 304 -28.39 -7.24 -2.28
C LYS A 304 -27.51 -6.98 -3.51
N LEU A 305 -28.02 -7.23 -4.72
CA LEU A 305 -27.29 -7.12 -5.98
C LEU A 305 -25.94 -7.85 -5.92
N LYS A 306 -25.97 -9.15 -5.60
CA LYS A 306 -24.78 -9.94 -5.25
C LYS A 306 -23.77 -10.03 -6.39
N ALA A 307 -24.24 -10.29 -7.62
CA ALA A 307 -23.35 -10.42 -8.77
C ALA A 307 -22.68 -9.08 -9.08
N LEU A 308 -23.44 -7.99 -9.03
CA LEU A 308 -22.90 -6.63 -9.21
C LEU A 308 -21.91 -6.25 -8.11
N SER A 309 -22.24 -6.54 -6.85
CA SER A 309 -21.36 -6.29 -5.71
C SER A 309 -20.05 -7.08 -5.81
N LEU A 310 -20.11 -8.34 -6.25
CA LEU A 310 -18.94 -9.17 -6.50
C LEU A 310 -18.08 -8.62 -7.65
N HIS A 311 -18.71 -8.18 -8.75
CA HIS A 311 -17.99 -7.55 -9.87
C HIS A 311 -17.24 -6.30 -9.40
N ASN A 312 -17.95 -5.39 -8.73
CA ASN A 312 -17.39 -4.14 -8.21
C ASN A 312 -16.29 -4.40 -7.16
N GLY A 313 -16.40 -5.49 -6.39
CA GLY A 313 -15.38 -5.96 -5.45
C GLY A 313 -14.05 -6.41 -6.10
N THR A 314 -14.04 -6.63 -7.41
CA THR A 314 -12.85 -7.00 -8.22
C THR A 314 -12.42 -5.91 -9.20
N THR A 315 -12.97 -4.71 -9.04
CA THR A 315 -12.56 -3.48 -9.72
C THR A 315 -12.13 -2.45 -8.68
N TYR A 316 -10.84 -2.15 -8.64
CA TYR A 316 -10.21 -1.44 -7.53
C TYR A 316 -10.02 0.05 -7.85
N ARG A 317 -11.13 0.79 -8.00
CA ARG A 317 -11.08 2.25 -8.21
C ARG A 317 -10.68 2.98 -6.91
N TRP A 318 -9.89 4.05 -7.02
CA TRP A 318 -9.48 4.87 -5.86
C TRP A 318 -10.64 5.58 -5.17
N ASN A 319 -11.63 6.02 -5.95
CA ASN A 319 -12.96 6.40 -5.46
C ASN A 319 -13.93 5.32 -5.98
N ARG A 320 -14.49 4.51 -5.10
CA ARG A 320 -15.40 3.41 -5.47
C ARG A 320 -16.84 3.76 -5.13
N LEU A 321 -17.74 3.59 -6.09
CA LEU A 321 -19.17 3.71 -5.85
C LEU A 321 -19.69 2.38 -5.31
N CYS A 322 -20.30 2.41 -4.14
CA CYS A 322 -20.79 1.23 -3.44
C CYS A 322 -22.30 1.32 -3.27
N TYR A 323 -23.00 0.25 -3.67
CA TYR A 323 -24.38 -0.02 -3.32
C TYR A 323 -24.45 -0.60 -1.91
N GLY A 324 -25.44 -0.20 -1.13
CA GLY A 324 -25.70 -0.74 0.20
C GLY A 324 -27.17 -0.68 0.57
N ILE A 325 -27.53 -1.38 1.64
CA ILE A 325 -28.88 -1.39 2.20
C ILE A 325 -28.78 -1.08 3.69
N THR A 326 -29.54 -0.10 4.16
CA THR A 326 -29.65 0.25 5.58
C THR A 326 -31.13 0.38 5.92
N ASP A 327 -31.57 -0.27 6.99
CA ASP A 327 -32.98 -0.30 7.42
C ASP A 327 -33.96 -0.65 6.28
N GLY A 328 -33.56 -1.62 5.43
CA GLY A 328 -34.35 -2.07 4.28
C GLY A 328 -34.43 -1.08 3.12
N LYS A 329 -33.69 0.04 3.15
CA LYS A 329 -33.64 1.02 2.05
C LYS A 329 -32.31 0.95 1.30
N PRO A 330 -32.33 0.96 -0.05
CA PRO A 330 -31.12 1.03 -0.83
C PRO A 330 -30.50 2.43 -0.72
N HIS A 331 -29.17 2.50 -0.73
CA HIS A 331 -28.41 3.74 -0.77
C HIS A 331 -27.14 3.55 -1.61
N VAL A 332 -26.52 4.67 -1.99
CA VAL A 332 -25.19 4.67 -2.61
C VAL A 332 -24.22 5.50 -1.78
N ARG A 333 -22.97 5.08 -1.76
CA ARG A 333 -21.88 5.79 -1.09
C ARG A 333 -20.64 5.82 -1.95
N ILE A 334 -19.84 6.86 -1.78
CA ILE A 334 -18.46 6.89 -2.26
C ILE A 334 -17.59 6.36 -1.13
N GLU A 335 -16.77 5.39 -1.48
CA GLU A 335 -15.68 4.91 -0.65
C GLU A 335 -14.37 5.46 -1.21
N ASN A 336 -13.69 6.23 -0.37
CA ASN A 336 -12.39 6.83 -0.65
C ASN A 336 -11.29 5.88 -0.17
N ARG A 337 -10.55 5.29 -1.11
CA ARG A 337 -9.59 4.21 -0.86
C ARG A 337 -8.13 4.63 -0.98
N TYR A 338 -7.89 5.86 -1.44
CA TYR A 338 -6.52 6.34 -1.66
C TYR A 338 -5.88 6.87 -0.37
N MET A 339 -6.64 7.10 0.70
CA MET A 339 -6.06 7.51 1.99
C MET A 339 -5.32 6.34 2.66
N PRO A 340 -4.05 6.53 3.06
CA PRO A 340 -3.30 5.49 3.77
C PRO A 340 -3.75 5.35 5.22
N SER A 341 -3.46 4.19 5.79
CA SER A 341 -3.48 3.99 7.25
C SER A 341 -2.43 4.88 7.93
N GLY A 342 -2.79 5.40 9.10
CA GLY A 342 -1.96 6.20 10.00
C GLY A 342 -1.65 7.62 9.49
N PRO A 343 -0.66 8.30 10.11
CA PRO A 343 0.20 7.79 11.18
C PRO A 343 -0.48 7.56 12.53
N THR A 344 -1.61 8.22 12.81
CA THR A 344 -2.41 8.00 14.03
C THR A 344 -3.90 8.05 13.72
N THR A 345 -4.72 7.58 14.65
CA THR A 345 -6.19 7.68 14.57
C THR A 345 -6.66 9.14 14.55
N GLU A 346 -5.99 10.06 15.25
CA GLU A 346 -6.20 11.51 15.11
C GLU A 346 -5.99 12.00 13.67
N ASP A 347 -4.92 11.55 13.00
CA ASP A 347 -4.61 11.95 11.63
C ASP A 347 -5.63 11.37 10.62
N GLU A 348 -6.07 10.13 10.82
CA GLU A 348 -7.05 9.45 9.99
C GLU A 348 -8.42 10.14 10.04
N ILE A 349 -8.91 10.45 11.25
CA ILE A 349 -10.18 11.16 11.42
C ILE A 349 -10.08 12.60 10.89
N ALA A 350 -8.92 13.25 11.06
CA ALA A 350 -8.69 14.57 10.46
C ALA A 350 -8.71 14.53 8.93
N ASN A 351 -8.08 13.54 8.30
CA ASN A 351 -8.09 13.35 6.85
C ASN A 351 -9.53 13.10 6.34
N MET A 352 -10.28 12.24 7.03
CA MET A 352 -11.68 11.94 6.70
C MET A 352 -12.58 13.17 6.83
N MET A 353 -12.48 13.89 7.94
CA MET A 353 -13.28 15.11 8.15
C MET A 353 -12.97 16.16 7.09
N PHE A 354 -11.70 16.34 6.74
CA PHE A 354 -11.31 17.25 5.67
C PHE A 354 -11.96 16.86 4.33
N TRP A 355 -11.89 15.59 3.96
CA TRP A 355 -12.52 15.10 2.74
C TRP A 355 -14.05 15.25 2.76
N VAL A 356 -14.73 14.86 3.84
CA VAL A 356 -16.20 15.02 3.98
C VAL A 356 -16.60 16.50 3.93
N GLY A 357 -15.84 17.36 4.61
CA GLY A 357 -16.03 18.80 4.56
C GLY A 357 -15.90 19.35 3.14
N LEU A 358 -14.94 18.88 2.35
CA LEU A 358 -14.81 19.26 0.94
C LEU A 358 -15.98 18.75 0.09
N MET A 359 -16.42 17.52 0.31
CA MET A 359 -17.55 16.92 -0.42
C MET A 359 -18.82 17.76 -0.26
N HIS A 360 -19.13 18.21 0.97
CA HIS A 360 -20.29 19.05 1.24
C HIS A 360 -20.04 20.56 1.05
N GLY A 361 -18.77 20.98 1.03
CA GLY A 361 -18.36 22.36 0.81
C GLY A 361 -18.30 22.76 -0.67
N ARG A 362 -18.55 21.82 -1.60
CA ARG A 362 -18.49 22.05 -3.05
C ARG A 362 -19.33 23.26 -3.46
N PRO A 363 -18.73 24.29 -4.08
CA PRO A 363 -19.48 25.40 -4.65
C PRO A 363 -20.35 24.93 -5.82
N LYS A 364 -21.58 25.45 -5.95
CA LYS A 364 -22.47 25.16 -7.10
C LYS A 364 -21.83 25.45 -8.47
N SER A 365 -20.88 26.39 -8.53
CA SER A 365 -20.12 26.68 -9.76
C SER A 365 -19.26 25.51 -10.26
N LEU A 366 -19.01 24.51 -9.40
CA LEU A 366 -18.23 23.31 -9.70
C LEU A 366 -19.09 22.05 -9.91
N ASP A 367 -20.43 22.16 -9.90
CA ASP A 367 -21.30 21.01 -10.24
C ASP A 367 -21.02 20.52 -11.68
N ASN A 368 -20.74 21.44 -12.61
CA ASN A 368 -20.33 21.14 -13.98
C ASN A 368 -18.80 21.14 -14.15
N ILE A 369 -18.10 20.38 -13.30
CA ILE A 369 -16.63 20.44 -13.23
C ILE A 369 -15.92 20.17 -14.55
N HIS A 370 -16.51 19.35 -15.42
CA HIS A 370 -16.00 19.07 -16.77
C HIS A 370 -15.87 20.32 -17.67
N THR A 371 -16.57 21.40 -17.34
CA THR A 371 -16.44 22.71 -18.03
C THR A 371 -15.36 23.61 -17.43
N LYS A 372 -14.85 23.25 -16.24
CA LYS A 372 -13.91 24.06 -15.44
C LYS A 372 -12.51 23.44 -15.39
N MET A 373 -12.43 22.12 -15.45
CA MET A 373 -11.19 21.36 -15.30
C MET A 373 -11.14 20.23 -16.33
N ASP A 374 -9.98 20.07 -16.96
CA ASP A 374 -9.71 18.91 -17.79
C ASP A 374 -9.49 17.68 -16.89
N PHE A 375 -10.06 16.53 -17.28
CA PHE A 375 -9.91 15.30 -16.51
C PHE A 375 -8.45 14.84 -16.43
N LYS A 376 -7.67 15.06 -17.50
CA LYS A 376 -6.24 14.69 -17.53
C LYS A 376 -5.43 15.51 -16.55
N ASP A 377 -5.77 16.79 -16.36
CA ASP A 377 -5.14 17.64 -15.34
C ASP A 377 -5.44 17.09 -13.94
N VAL A 378 -6.69 16.72 -13.67
CA VAL A 378 -7.10 16.13 -12.38
C VAL A 378 -6.39 14.79 -12.11
N LYS A 379 -6.33 13.92 -13.11
CA LYS A 379 -5.58 12.66 -13.03
C LYS A 379 -4.08 12.92 -12.84
N GLY A 380 -3.52 13.88 -13.56
CA GLY A 380 -2.13 14.31 -13.41
C GLY A 380 -1.82 14.85 -12.02
N ASN A 381 -2.74 15.63 -11.44
CA ASN A 381 -2.65 16.13 -10.07
C ASN A 381 -2.62 14.97 -9.07
N PHE A 382 -3.47 13.95 -9.24
CA PHE A 382 -3.50 12.77 -8.37
C PHE A 382 -2.16 12.01 -8.36
N PHE A 383 -1.61 11.70 -9.53
CA PHE A 383 -0.31 11.00 -9.60
C PHE A 383 0.86 11.89 -9.17
N SER A 384 0.78 13.21 -9.39
CA SER A 384 1.76 14.16 -8.87
C SER A 384 1.76 14.16 -7.34
N ALA A 385 0.57 14.20 -6.72
CA ALA A 385 0.38 14.10 -5.27
C ALA A 385 0.91 12.77 -4.72
N ALA A 386 0.62 11.65 -5.39
CA ALA A 386 1.13 10.35 -4.99
C ALA A 386 2.66 10.33 -5.00
N ARG A 387 3.29 10.93 -6.03
CA ARG A 387 4.75 10.91 -6.18
C ARG A 387 5.46 11.88 -5.24
N TYR A 388 4.97 13.11 -5.11
CA TYR A 388 5.69 14.21 -4.47
C TYR A 388 5.05 14.69 -3.16
N GLY A 389 3.86 14.19 -2.79
CA GLY A 389 3.13 14.64 -1.60
C GLY A 389 2.87 16.15 -1.63
N MET A 390 3.05 16.80 -0.47
CA MET A 390 2.92 18.26 -0.31
C MET A 390 3.85 19.11 -1.18
N SER A 391 4.88 18.53 -1.80
CA SER A 391 5.76 19.24 -2.73
C SER A 391 5.17 19.38 -4.14
N SER A 392 3.94 18.90 -4.36
CA SER A 392 3.26 18.95 -5.65
C SER A 392 2.77 20.36 -6.03
N GLN A 393 2.70 20.61 -7.33
CA GLN A 393 1.91 21.68 -7.91
C GLN A 393 0.73 21.06 -8.68
N PHE A 394 -0.39 21.77 -8.71
CA PHE A 394 -1.62 21.32 -9.32
C PHE A 394 -2.10 22.29 -10.38
N TYR A 395 -2.66 21.75 -11.46
CA TYR A 395 -3.51 22.51 -12.36
C TYR A 395 -4.93 22.53 -11.78
N TRP A 396 -5.34 23.69 -11.26
CA TRP A 396 -6.63 23.90 -10.63
C TRP A 396 -7.38 25.02 -11.36
N GLU A 397 -8.54 24.69 -11.96
CA GLU A 397 -9.35 25.63 -12.76
C GLU A 397 -8.53 26.40 -13.81
N GLY A 398 -7.63 25.69 -14.50
CA GLY A 398 -6.76 26.24 -15.55
C GLY A 398 -5.54 27.03 -15.06
N LYS A 399 -5.26 27.04 -13.75
CA LYS A 399 -4.11 27.73 -13.15
C LYS A 399 -3.20 26.77 -12.41
N LEU A 400 -1.89 26.99 -12.51
CA LEU A 400 -0.92 26.28 -11.68
C LEU A 400 -0.91 26.88 -10.26
N ILE A 401 -1.09 26.04 -9.25
CA ILE A 401 -1.10 26.43 -7.83
C ILE A 401 -0.32 25.38 -7.01
N SER A 402 0.37 25.80 -5.95
CA SER A 402 1.05 24.85 -5.06
C SER A 402 0.03 24.06 -4.24
N SER A 403 0.35 22.82 -3.87
CA SER A 403 -0.49 22.03 -2.94
C SER A 403 -0.78 22.80 -1.65
N ARG A 404 0.26 23.44 -1.08
CA ARG A 404 0.14 24.25 0.13
C ARG A 404 -0.88 25.38 0.00
N ASP A 405 -0.76 26.21 -1.03
CA ASP A 405 -1.63 27.40 -1.19
C ASP A 405 -3.06 26.98 -1.53
N LEU A 406 -3.23 25.96 -2.40
CA LEU A 406 -4.55 25.41 -2.69
C LEU A 406 -5.24 24.88 -1.42
N LEU A 407 -4.50 24.13 -0.60
CA LEU A 407 -5.03 23.56 0.63
C LEU A 407 -5.37 24.63 1.66
N LEU A 408 -4.46 25.56 1.96
CA LEU A 408 -4.67 26.59 2.99
C LEU A 408 -5.69 27.64 2.58
N ASP A 409 -5.59 28.17 1.35
CA ASP A 409 -6.31 29.39 0.98
C ASP A 409 -7.70 29.08 0.39
N HIS A 410 -7.90 27.86 -0.14
CA HIS A 410 -9.14 27.51 -0.84
C HIS A 410 -9.86 26.31 -0.21
N LEU A 411 -9.18 25.17 -0.04
CA LEU A 411 -9.82 23.91 0.33
C LEU A 411 -10.13 23.82 1.83
N LEU A 412 -9.23 24.25 2.71
CA LEU A 412 -9.48 24.23 4.16
C LEU A 412 -10.67 25.13 4.55
N PRO A 413 -10.79 26.39 4.07
CA PRO A 413 -12.00 27.19 4.29
C PRO A 413 -13.27 26.57 3.70
N MET A 414 -13.14 25.84 2.57
CA MET A 414 -14.26 25.12 1.96
C MET A 414 -14.72 23.96 2.85
N ALA A 415 -13.79 23.21 3.42
CA ALA A 415 -14.10 22.11 4.33
C ALA A 415 -14.86 22.58 5.57
N PHE A 416 -14.42 23.66 6.20
CA PHE A 416 -15.14 24.28 7.33
C PHE A 416 -16.60 24.62 6.95
N ARG A 417 -16.82 25.31 5.82
CA ARG A 417 -18.17 25.67 5.36
C ARG A 417 -19.04 24.43 5.12
N GLY A 418 -18.48 23.39 4.51
CA GLY A 418 -19.18 22.13 4.26
C GLY A 418 -19.63 21.45 5.55
N LEU A 419 -18.74 21.32 6.53
CA LEU A 419 -19.06 20.71 7.82
C LEU A 419 -20.12 21.50 8.60
N TYR A 420 -20.00 22.83 8.66
CA TYR A 420 -21.01 23.67 9.32
C TYR A 420 -22.37 23.59 8.63
N SER A 421 -22.41 23.45 7.30
CA SER A 421 -23.67 23.27 6.57
C SER A 421 -24.40 21.96 6.91
N MET A 422 -23.67 20.97 7.44
CA MET A 422 -24.19 19.68 7.90
C MET A 422 -24.46 19.66 9.42
N ASN A 423 -24.41 20.80 10.10
CA ASN A 423 -24.57 20.91 11.56
C ASN A 423 -23.57 20.05 12.36
N ILE A 424 -22.33 19.93 11.88
CA ILE A 424 -21.24 19.32 12.65
C ILE A 424 -20.85 20.25 13.80
N GLU A 425 -20.53 19.66 14.95
CA GLU A 425 -20.12 20.42 16.12
C GLU A 425 -18.86 21.27 15.83
N PRO A 426 -18.86 22.56 16.20
CA PRO A 426 -17.68 23.42 16.01
C PRO A 426 -16.42 22.88 16.66
N ARG A 427 -16.55 22.24 17.83
CA ARG A 427 -15.42 21.62 18.53
C ARG A 427 -14.73 20.56 17.67
N ASP A 428 -15.51 19.71 17.00
CA ASP A 428 -14.99 18.65 16.13
C ASP A 428 -14.32 19.28 14.90
N ALA A 429 -15.03 20.19 14.21
CA ALA A 429 -14.49 20.88 13.03
C ALA A 429 -13.17 21.63 13.33
N GLU A 430 -13.13 22.42 14.40
CA GLU A 430 -11.95 23.19 14.80
C GLU A 430 -10.79 22.28 15.23
N HIS A 431 -11.08 21.22 15.99
CA HIS A 431 -10.03 20.30 16.45
C HIS A 431 -9.34 19.60 15.28
N TYR A 432 -10.10 18.90 14.43
CA TYR A 432 -9.53 18.06 13.39
C TYR A 432 -9.02 18.86 12.17
N LEU A 433 -9.72 19.92 11.75
CA LEU A 433 -9.21 20.75 10.65
C LEU A 433 -7.97 21.57 11.06
N SER A 434 -7.79 21.87 12.34
CA SER A 434 -6.52 22.47 12.81
C SER A 434 -5.34 21.50 12.71
N ILE A 435 -5.55 20.19 12.83
CA ILE A 435 -4.51 19.18 12.58
C ILE A 435 -4.06 19.26 11.12
N ILE A 436 -5.01 19.32 10.18
CA ILE A 436 -4.72 19.49 8.76
C ILE A 436 -3.96 20.79 8.50
N GLU A 437 -4.40 21.90 9.09
CA GLU A 437 -3.71 23.19 8.97
C GLU A 437 -2.26 23.14 9.46
N ARG A 438 -2.03 22.54 10.63
CA ARG A 438 -0.68 22.41 11.20
C ARG A 438 0.20 21.52 10.32
N ARG A 439 -0.31 20.40 9.82
CA ARG A 439 0.42 19.50 8.90
C ARG A 439 0.79 20.18 7.59
N ILE A 440 -0.09 21.01 7.03
CA ILE A 440 0.24 21.77 5.81
C ILE A 440 1.42 22.72 6.07
N LYS A 441 1.53 23.28 7.28
CA LYS A 441 2.61 24.18 7.70
C LYS A 441 3.87 23.46 8.19
N SER A 442 3.78 22.17 8.51
CA SER A 442 4.89 21.38 9.07
C SER A 442 5.27 20.18 8.19
N GLN A 443 4.65 19.02 8.39
CA GLN A 443 5.03 17.76 7.77
C GLN A 443 3.84 16.79 7.63
N THR A 444 3.99 15.84 6.71
CA THR A 444 3.14 14.65 6.57
C THR A 444 3.83 13.42 7.16
N GLY A 445 3.11 12.31 7.30
CA GLY A 445 3.68 11.03 7.73
C GLY A 445 4.79 10.55 6.80
N SER A 446 4.59 10.67 5.49
CA SER A 446 5.60 10.38 4.48
C SER A 446 6.87 11.24 4.66
N ARG A 447 6.72 12.56 4.84
CA ARG A 447 7.86 13.46 5.02
C ARG A 447 8.62 13.16 6.32
N TRP A 448 7.91 12.89 7.42
CA TRP A 448 8.52 12.53 8.69
C TRP A 448 9.30 11.22 8.58
N MET A 449 8.71 10.17 7.97
CA MET A 449 9.36 8.87 7.78
C MET A 449 10.66 9.00 6.99
N ILE A 450 10.68 9.77 5.89
CA ILE A 450 11.90 9.97 5.11
C ILE A 450 12.97 10.72 5.89
N ASN A 451 12.60 11.78 6.62
CA ASN A 451 13.56 12.52 7.43
C ASN A 451 14.13 11.65 8.56
N ALA A 452 13.29 10.83 9.20
CA ALA A 452 13.70 9.90 10.24
C ALA A 452 14.61 8.80 9.68
N TYR A 453 14.20 8.16 8.57
CA TYR A 453 14.96 7.11 7.92
C TYR A 453 16.35 7.57 7.47
N ARG A 454 16.43 8.71 6.76
CA ARG A 454 17.70 9.30 6.32
C ARG A 454 18.59 9.71 7.48
N LYS A 455 18.02 10.12 8.61
CA LYS A 455 18.79 10.40 9.83
C LYS A 455 19.41 9.11 10.37
N LEU A 456 18.61 8.06 10.52
CA LEU A 456 19.05 6.76 11.05
C LEU A 456 20.11 6.10 10.17
N LEU A 457 20.00 6.21 8.85
CA LEU A 457 20.98 5.69 7.88
C LEU A 457 22.39 6.29 8.00
N LYS A 458 22.55 7.43 8.70
CA LYS A 458 23.88 8.01 8.93
C LYS A 458 24.70 7.22 9.96
N GLU A 459 24.02 6.50 10.83
CA GLU A 459 24.61 5.81 11.98
C GLU A 459 24.36 4.30 11.95
N ASN A 460 23.38 3.83 11.16
CA ASN A 460 22.93 2.44 11.14
C ASN A 460 22.85 1.90 9.71
N LYS A 461 22.92 0.57 9.56
CA LYS A 461 22.64 -0.12 8.29
C LYS A 461 21.13 -0.08 7.99
N THR A 462 20.75 -0.37 6.76
CA THR A 462 19.36 -0.25 6.29
C THR A 462 18.35 -1.03 7.16
N ALA A 463 18.59 -2.31 7.45
CA ALA A 463 17.61 -3.10 8.19
C ALA A 463 17.42 -2.59 9.62
N GLU A 464 18.52 -2.27 10.32
CA GLU A 464 18.49 -1.67 11.65
C GLU A 464 17.79 -0.31 11.65
N ALA A 465 18.10 0.56 10.67
CA ALA A 465 17.44 1.85 10.53
C ALA A 465 15.91 1.71 10.33
N LEU A 466 15.45 0.71 9.59
CA LEU A 466 14.02 0.43 9.39
C LEU A 466 13.36 -0.09 10.67
N LYS A 467 14.02 -1.00 11.41
CA LYS A 467 13.52 -1.52 12.69
C LYS A 467 13.42 -0.43 13.74
N ILE A 468 14.45 0.42 13.88
CA ILE A 468 14.40 1.60 14.76
C ILE A 468 13.29 2.55 14.33
N LEU A 469 13.12 2.80 13.02
CA LEU A 469 12.04 3.64 12.51
C LEU A 469 10.66 3.11 12.92
N VAL A 470 10.39 1.82 12.72
CA VAL A 470 9.11 1.20 13.10
C VAL A 470 8.90 1.22 14.61
N ALA A 471 9.94 0.95 15.40
CA ALA A 471 9.89 1.04 16.85
C ALA A 471 9.54 2.47 17.33
N THR A 472 10.19 3.49 16.75
CA THR A 472 9.89 4.90 17.04
C THR A 472 8.46 5.25 16.59
N MET A 473 8.01 4.80 15.43
CA MET A 473 6.63 5.00 14.96
C MET A 473 5.62 4.45 15.98
N TYR A 474 5.82 3.22 16.45
CA TYR A 474 4.99 2.63 17.49
C TYR A 474 4.96 3.48 18.75
N GLU A 475 6.13 3.88 19.28
CA GLU A 475 6.23 4.68 20.50
C GLU A 475 5.48 6.01 20.37
N ARG A 476 5.60 6.67 19.21
CA ARG A 476 4.92 7.95 18.95
C ARG A 476 3.41 7.75 18.76
N GLN A 477 2.98 6.67 18.11
CA GLN A 477 1.57 6.28 18.00
C GLN A 477 0.93 6.07 19.36
N GLN A 478 1.64 5.44 20.30
CA GLN A 478 1.11 5.22 21.66
C GLN A 478 0.84 6.54 22.41
N LYS A 479 1.49 7.64 22.03
CA LYS A 479 1.27 8.97 22.64
C LYS A 479 0.03 9.68 22.08
N ARG A 480 -0.57 9.19 20.99
CA ARG A 480 -1.78 9.74 20.35
C ARG A 480 -1.70 11.23 19.99
N TYR A 481 -0.49 11.70 19.71
CA TYR A 481 -0.29 13.02 19.09
C TYR A 481 -0.29 12.85 17.59
N ALA A 482 -0.96 13.76 16.88
CA ALA A 482 -0.88 13.82 15.42
C ALA A 482 0.56 14.06 14.94
N ILE A 483 0.82 13.65 13.70
CA ILE A 483 2.16 13.65 13.09
C ILE A 483 2.85 15.01 13.07
N ASP A 484 2.10 16.11 13.11
CA ASP A 484 2.65 17.47 13.17
C ASP A 484 3.51 17.72 14.41
N ALA A 485 3.26 16.98 15.50
CA ALA A 485 3.98 17.10 16.77
C ALA A 485 5.12 16.08 16.92
N TRP A 486 5.29 15.14 15.98
CA TRP A 486 6.29 14.08 16.11
C TRP A 486 7.71 14.60 15.90
N GLN A 487 8.57 14.35 16.89
CA GLN A 487 10.00 14.59 16.78
C GLN A 487 10.71 13.42 16.08
N LEU A 488 11.81 13.72 15.39
CA LEU A 488 12.67 12.72 14.76
C LEU A 488 13.29 11.78 15.82
N PRO A 489 13.60 10.52 15.46
CA PRO A 489 14.24 9.57 16.37
C PRO A 489 15.59 10.09 16.83
N ARG A 490 15.98 9.82 18.08
CA ARG A 490 17.31 10.19 18.60
C ARG A 490 18.43 9.33 18.02
N GLY A 491 18.15 8.08 17.69
CA GLY A 491 19.10 7.09 17.14
C GLY A 491 19.49 6.00 18.15
N ASP A 492 19.37 6.29 19.44
CA ASP A 492 19.68 5.39 20.56
C ASP A 492 18.43 4.93 21.34
N GLU A 493 17.24 5.23 20.82
CA GLU A 493 15.95 4.97 21.47
C GLU A 493 15.64 3.48 21.58
N TYR A 494 16.20 2.68 20.67
CA TYR A 494 16.00 1.25 20.61
C TYR A 494 17.29 0.55 20.19
N LYS A 495 17.59 -0.59 20.83
CA LYS A 495 18.69 -1.48 20.42
C LYS A 495 18.11 -2.86 20.15
N ILE A 496 18.40 -3.40 18.97
CA ILE A 496 18.06 -4.77 18.62
C ILE A 496 18.99 -5.70 19.42
N PRO A 497 18.47 -6.73 20.12
CA PRO A 497 19.34 -7.71 20.76
C PRO A 497 20.18 -8.46 19.72
N ASP A 498 21.49 -8.63 19.98
CA ASP A 498 22.41 -9.36 19.09
C ASP A 498 21.93 -10.78 18.74
N THR A 499 21.14 -11.41 19.61
CA THR A 499 20.57 -12.74 19.41
C THR A 499 19.51 -12.81 18.31
N GLU A 500 18.94 -11.68 17.91
CA GLU A 500 17.86 -11.58 16.91
C GLU A 500 18.35 -11.10 15.55
N ILE A 501 19.62 -10.70 15.44
CA ILE A 501 20.20 -10.19 14.20
C ILE A 501 20.57 -11.37 13.28
N ARG A 502 20.13 -11.28 12.02
CA ARG A 502 20.47 -12.22 10.95
C ARG A 502 21.48 -11.61 10.00
N VAL A 503 22.12 -12.45 9.19
CA VAL A 503 23.07 -12.00 8.16
C VAL A 503 22.43 -10.97 7.23
N GLY A 504 21.19 -11.18 6.80
CA GLY A 504 20.45 -10.27 5.93
C GLY A 504 20.26 -8.86 6.51
N ASP A 505 20.27 -8.71 7.83
CA ASP A 505 20.09 -7.41 8.49
C ASP A 505 21.34 -6.53 8.39
N LEU A 506 22.54 -7.13 8.33
CA LEU A 506 23.82 -6.43 8.35
C LEU A 506 24.59 -6.52 7.03
N MET A 507 24.26 -7.48 6.17
CA MET A 507 24.97 -7.69 4.91
C MET A 507 24.98 -6.42 4.04
N ASN A 508 26.09 -6.20 3.36
CA ASN A 508 26.16 -5.20 2.32
C ASN A 508 25.56 -5.78 1.03
N THR A 509 24.50 -5.16 0.53
CA THR A 509 23.84 -5.53 -0.73
C THR A 509 24.37 -4.73 -1.93
N ARG A 510 25.00 -3.58 -1.70
CA ARG A 510 25.68 -2.78 -2.74
C ARG A 510 27.12 -3.23 -2.87
N THR A 511 27.29 -4.45 -3.36
CA THR A 511 28.60 -5.06 -3.54
C THR A 511 29.15 -4.73 -4.92
N ILE A 512 30.44 -4.42 -4.97
CA ILE A 512 31.16 -4.31 -6.24
C ILE A 512 31.59 -5.72 -6.60
N THR A 513 31.10 -6.20 -7.75
CA THR A 513 31.41 -7.51 -8.30
C THR A 513 32.22 -7.37 -9.58
N ALA A 514 32.95 -8.42 -9.93
CA ALA A 514 33.60 -8.57 -11.24
C ALA A 514 33.08 -9.83 -11.94
N GLN A 515 33.28 -9.93 -13.25
CA GLN A 515 32.99 -11.15 -14.01
C GLN A 515 34.21 -12.05 -14.10
N ASP A 516 34.01 -13.36 -14.29
CA ASP A 516 35.09 -14.34 -14.41
C ASP A 516 35.98 -14.13 -15.65
N ILE A 517 35.51 -13.34 -16.61
CA ILE A 517 36.23 -12.90 -17.82
C ILE A 517 36.92 -11.54 -17.69
N ASP A 518 36.71 -10.81 -16.58
CA ASP A 518 37.35 -9.51 -16.39
C ASP A 518 38.87 -9.66 -16.24
N SER A 519 39.62 -8.64 -16.63
CA SER A 519 41.07 -8.64 -16.41
C SER A 519 41.38 -8.49 -14.91
N PRO A 520 42.38 -9.22 -14.36
CA PRO A 520 42.87 -9.02 -12.99
C PRO A 520 43.23 -7.57 -12.65
N ASP A 521 43.72 -6.81 -13.64
CA ASP A 521 44.01 -5.38 -13.50
C ASP A 521 42.79 -4.53 -13.17
N LEU A 522 41.70 -4.75 -13.89
CA LEU A 522 40.45 -4.06 -13.64
C LEU A 522 39.96 -4.34 -12.23
N VAL A 523 39.96 -5.61 -11.80
CA VAL A 523 39.51 -5.99 -10.45
C VAL A 523 40.39 -5.37 -9.36
N LEU A 524 41.72 -5.42 -9.52
CA LEU A 524 42.66 -4.77 -8.59
C LEU A 524 42.39 -3.26 -8.49
N LYS A 525 42.20 -2.58 -9.63
CA LYS A 525 41.87 -1.14 -9.64
C LYS A 525 40.51 -0.85 -9.03
N MET A 526 39.50 -1.69 -9.29
CA MET A 526 38.18 -1.58 -8.65
C MET A 526 38.29 -1.71 -7.14
N MET A 527 39.06 -2.68 -6.65
CA MET A 527 39.26 -2.87 -5.20
C MET A 527 39.97 -1.67 -4.56
N LEU A 528 41.02 -1.14 -5.21
CA LEU A 528 41.75 0.05 -4.79
C LEU A 528 40.87 1.31 -4.77
N TRP A 529 40.21 1.62 -5.88
CA TRP A 529 39.44 2.86 -6.04
C TRP A 529 38.24 2.93 -5.10
N ASN A 530 37.67 1.79 -4.75
CA ASN A 530 36.51 1.71 -3.88
C ASN A 530 36.86 1.31 -2.43
N ASN A 531 38.15 1.13 -2.12
CA ASN A 531 38.64 0.74 -0.81
C ASN A 531 37.95 -0.53 -0.25
N ILE A 532 37.81 -1.56 -1.09
CA ILE A 532 37.20 -2.84 -0.71
C ILE A 532 38.25 -3.96 -0.63
N HIS A 533 38.04 -4.88 0.30
CA HIS A 533 38.98 -5.97 0.58
C HIS A 533 38.55 -7.32 0.03
N HIS A 534 37.33 -7.40 -0.51
CA HIS A 534 36.78 -8.62 -1.10
C HIS A 534 35.96 -8.25 -2.33
N ALA A 535 36.14 -9.00 -3.42
CA ALA A 535 35.43 -8.84 -4.69
C ALA A 535 34.82 -10.19 -5.10
N PRO A 536 33.49 -10.34 -5.00
CA PRO A 536 32.80 -11.50 -5.54
C PRO A 536 32.91 -11.54 -7.07
N ILE A 537 33.20 -12.73 -7.61
CA ILE A 537 33.36 -12.97 -9.04
C ILE A 537 32.14 -13.73 -9.55
N LEU A 538 31.48 -13.21 -10.58
CA LEU A 538 30.29 -13.78 -11.17
C LEU A 538 30.61 -14.47 -12.51
N ASP A 539 29.94 -15.57 -12.82
CA ASP A 539 29.97 -16.16 -14.15
C ASP A 539 29.07 -15.40 -15.15
N ASN A 540 29.08 -15.83 -16.41
CA ASN A 540 28.20 -15.29 -17.46
C ASN A 540 26.70 -15.42 -17.14
N ASP A 541 26.34 -16.39 -16.30
CA ASP A 541 24.96 -16.58 -15.86
C ASP A 541 24.64 -15.75 -14.62
N LEU A 542 25.56 -14.90 -14.11
CA LEU A 542 25.44 -14.13 -12.86
C LEU A 542 25.37 -14.97 -11.58
N ASN A 543 25.86 -16.21 -11.61
CA ASN A 543 26.06 -17.00 -10.40
C ASN A 543 27.40 -16.64 -9.76
N LEU A 544 27.50 -16.82 -8.44
CA LEU A 544 28.76 -16.64 -7.72
C LEU A 544 29.75 -17.75 -8.12
N ALA A 545 30.80 -17.39 -8.87
CA ALA A 545 31.81 -18.28 -9.40
C ALA A 545 33.09 -18.32 -8.54
N GLY A 546 33.40 -17.21 -7.86
CA GLY A 546 34.60 -17.12 -7.02
C GLY A 546 34.58 -15.91 -6.10
N LEU A 547 35.60 -15.82 -5.25
CA LEU A 547 35.86 -14.67 -4.39
C LEU A 547 37.34 -14.32 -4.44
N LEU A 548 37.65 -13.05 -4.67
CA LEU A 548 38.98 -12.50 -4.48
C LEU A 548 39.03 -11.68 -3.20
N SER A 549 40.10 -11.83 -2.44
CA SER A 549 40.45 -10.99 -1.31
C SER A 549 41.62 -10.08 -1.65
N TRP A 550 41.83 -9.05 -0.84
CA TRP A 550 42.97 -8.14 -0.99
C TRP A 550 44.31 -8.88 -1.02
N VAL A 551 44.45 -9.92 -0.19
CA VAL A 551 45.66 -10.77 -0.13
C VAL A 551 45.92 -11.47 -1.46
N ASP A 552 44.87 -11.85 -2.19
CA ASP A 552 45.01 -12.56 -3.46
C ASP A 552 45.53 -11.65 -4.58
N VAL A 553 45.41 -10.31 -4.43
CA VAL A 553 45.73 -9.34 -5.49
C VAL A 553 46.83 -8.33 -5.12
N GLU A 554 47.11 -8.12 -3.83
CA GLU A 554 48.05 -7.09 -3.36
C GLU A 554 49.49 -7.31 -3.83
N HIS A 555 49.90 -8.56 -4.00
CA HIS A 555 51.23 -8.92 -4.51
C HIS A 555 51.50 -8.27 -5.88
N TYR A 556 50.50 -8.28 -6.76
CA TYR A 556 50.55 -7.76 -8.11
C TYR A 556 50.48 -6.22 -8.21
N GLN A 557 50.22 -5.55 -7.09
CA GLN A 557 50.37 -4.10 -7.01
C GLN A 557 51.86 -3.72 -7.06
N ASN A 558 52.70 -4.49 -6.37
CA ASN A 558 54.13 -4.25 -6.27
C ASN A 558 54.93 -4.96 -7.37
N HIS A 559 54.36 -6.01 -7.98
CA HIS A 559 54.97 -6.80 -9.06
C HIS A 559 54.02 -6.90 -10.27
N PRO A 560 53.82 -5.80 -11.04
CA PRO A 560 52.93 -5.79 -12.20
C PRO A 560 53.27 -6.85 -13.26
N GLU A 561 54.54 -7.24 -13.36
CA GLU A 561 55.08 -8.22 -14.29
C GLU A 561 54.67 -9.67 -13.97
N GLU A 562 54.26 -9.96 -12.73
CA GLU A 562 53.84 -11.30 -12.29
C GLU A 562 52.32 -11.50 -12.34
N ARG A 563 51.59 -10.57 -12.97
CA ARG A 563 50.13 -10.61 -13.01
C ARG A 563 49.60 -11.87 -13.71
N PRO A 564 48.55 -12.51 -13.17
CA PRO A 564 47.91 -13.63 -13.81
C PRO A 564 47.18 -13.17 -15.08
N GLU A 565 47.08 -14.06 -16.06
CA GLU A 565 46.31 -13.79 -17.29
C GLU A 565 44.80 -13.87 -17.04
N SER A 566 44.37 -14.67 -16.05
CA SER A 566 42.96 -14.94 -15.76
C SER A 566 42.65 -14.82 -14.27
N LEU A 567 41.45 -14.30 -13.96
CA LEU A 567 40.92 -14.31 -12.59
C LEU A 567 40.74 -15.73 -12.06
N LYS A 568 40.49 -16.71 -12.94
CA LYS A 568 40.31 -18.12 -12.55
C LYS A 568 41.54 -18.74 -11.89
N ASP A 569 42.72 -18.19 -12.17
CA ASP A 569 43.99 -18.69 -11.63
C ASP A 569 44.24 -18.24 -10.18
N ILE A 570 43.55 -17.17 -9.75
CA ILE A 570 43.76 -16.52 -8.44
C ILE A 570 42.52 -16.48 -7.55
N MET A 571 41.32 -16.61 -8.12
CA MET A 571 40.08 -16.58 -7.33
C MET A 571 39.89 -17.87 -6.53
N LYS A 572 39.34 -17.75 -5.32
CA LYS A 572 38.90 -18.94 -4.57
C LYS A 572 37.57 -19.42 -5.12
N THR A 573 37.47 -20.72 -5.41
CA THR A 573 36.25 -21.35 -5.95
C THR A 573 35.54 -22.26 -4.95
N ASP A 574 36.26 -22.78 -3.95
CA ASP A 574 35.65 -23.48 -2.81
C ASP A 574 35.16 -22.45 -1.79
N LEU A 575 33.92 -22.00 -1.98
CA LEU A 575 33.36 -20.88 -1.24
C LEU A 575 32.47 -21.36 -0.10
N ILE A 576 32.78 -20.88 1.10
CA ILE A 576 31.86 -20.96 2.23
C ILE A 576 30.88 -19.80 2.10
N THR A 577 29.62 -20.14 1.91
CA THR A 577 28.53 -19.17 1.72
C THR A 577 27.48 -19.35 2.80
N VAL A 578 26.65 -18.32 2.98
CA VAL A 578 25.49 -18.34 3.88
C VAL A 578 24.26 -17.80 3.17
N THR A 579 23.09 -18.08 3.72
CA THR A 579 21.83 -17.47 3.32
C THR A 579 21.51 -16.30 4.26
N GLU A 580 20.61 -15.41 3.83
CA GLU A 580 20.26 -14.19 4.57
C GLU A 580 19.58 -14.46 5.93
N ASP A 581 18.99 -15.64 6.12
CA ASP A 581 18.28 -16.07 7.32
C ASP A 581 19.20 -16.63 8.42
N VAL A 582 20.47 -16.90 8.11
CA VAL A 582 21.46 -17.38 9.09
C VAL A 582 21.64 -16.36 10.21
N SER A 583 21.67 -16.82 11.47
CA SER A 583 21.92 -15.93 12.61
C SER A 583 23.33 -15.36 12.58
N LEU A 584 23.50 -14.13 13.08
CA LEU A 584 24.79 -13.46 13.11
C LEU A 584 25.83 -14.26 13.93
N SER A 585 25.38 -14.86 15.04
CA SER A 585 26.22 -15.73 15.89
C SER A 585 26.75 -16.94 15.14
N LYS A 586 25.94 -17.57 14.28
CA LYS A 586 26.36 -18.70 13.46
C LYS A 586 27.32 -18.25 12.36
N ALA A 587 27.06 -17.11 11.73
CA ALA A 587 27.97 -16.52 10.75
C ALA A 587 29.35 -16.18 11.35
N LYS A 588 29.38 -15.56 12.54
CA LYS A 588 30.62 -15.31 13.31
C LYS A 588 31.41 -16.59 13.54
N LYS A 589 30.73 -17.62 14.06
CA LYS A 589 31.34 -18.93 14.31
C LYS A 589 31.89 -19.57 13.03
N MET A 590 31.13 -19.50 11.92
CA MET A 590 31.60 -20.00 10.61
C MET A 590 32.84 -19.25 10.12
N MET A 591 32.91 -17.93 10.31
CA MET A 591 34.09 -17.14 9.95
C MET A 591 35.32 -17.55 10.78
N GLU A 592 35.14 -17.73 12.09
CA GLU A 592 36.21 -18.14 13.01
C GLU A 592 36.72 -19.55 12.71
N GLU A 593 35.81 -20.53 12.57
CA GLU A 593 36.17 -21.94 12.35
C GLU A 593 36.91 -22.16 11.02
N ASN A 594 36.61 -21.34 10.01
CA ASN A 594 37.22 -21.44 8.69
C ASN A 594 38.32 -20.39 8.44
N ASN A 595 38.64 -19.57 9.44
CA ASN A 595 39.62 -18.48 9.35
C ASN A 595 39.41 -17.56 8.13
N ILE A 596 38.15 -17.19 7.88
CA ILE A 596 37.74 -16.29 6.79
C ILE A 596 37.18 -14.98 7.37
N ARG A 597 37.27 -13.90 6.60
CA ARG A 597 36.80 -12.57 7.01
C ARG A 597 35.62 -12.05 6.19
N CYS A 598 35.14 -12.85 5.25
CA CYS A 598 34.03 -12.52 4.37
C CYS A 598 33.23 -13.78 4.06
N LEU A 599 31.92 -13.67 4.17
CA LEU A 599 30.96 -14.67 3.75
C LEU A 599 30.11 -14.06 2.63
N PRO A 600 30.19 -14.59 1.39
CA PRO A 600 29.20 -14.30 0.38
C PRO A 600 27.83 -14.80 0.84
N VAL A 601 26.82 -13.95 0.69
CA VAL A 601 25.43 -14.28 0.97
C VAL A 601 24.76 -14.64 -0.35
N VAL A 602 24.22 -15.85 -0.43
CA VAL A 602 23.64 -16.38 -1.66
C VAL A 602 22.18 -16.80 -1.47
N LYS A 603 21.41 -16.67 -2.54
CA LYS A 603 20.11 -17.34 -2.68
C LYS A 603 20.19 -18.24 -3.90
N ASP A 604 20.02 -19.54 -3.66
CA ASP A 604 20.36 -20.62 -4.58
C ASP A 604 21.84 -20.58 -5.00
N LYS A 605 22.18 -19.85 -6.07
CA LYS A 605 23.54 -19.62 -6.57
C LYS A 605 23.86 -18.15 -6.86
N LYS A 606 22.87 -17.28 -6.68
CA LYS A 606 22.97 -15.85 -6.98
C LYS A 606 23.50 -15.13 -5.75
N LEU A 607 24.47 -14.26 -5.96
CA LEU A 607 24.95 -13.36 -4.91
C LEU A 607 23.86 -12.34 -4.59
N VAL A 608 23.46 -12.27 -3.33
CA VAL A 608 22.50 -11.27 -2.83
C VAL A 608 23.16 -10.24 -1.89
N GLY A 609 24.36 -10.53 -1.41
CA GLY A 609 25.16 -9.60 -0.61
C GLY A 609 26.46 -10.22 -0.11
N ILE A 610 27.20 -9.47 0.70
CA ILE A 610 28.36 -9.97 1.46
C ILE A 610 28.27 -9.52 2.91
N ILE A 611 28.78 -10.32 3.83
CA ILE A 611 29.00 -9.90 5.21
C ILE A 611 30.47 -10.11 5.58
N THR A 612 31.09 -9.10 6.19
CA THR A 612 32.51 -9.13 6.55
C THR A 612 32.70 -9.09 8.06
N SER A 613 33.88 -9.48 8.55
CA SER A 613 34.23 -9.38 9.97
C SER A 613 34.14 -7.96 10.53
N ASN A 614 34.23 -6.93 9.67
CA ASN A 614 34.07 -5.53 10.08
C ASN A 614 32.60 -5.12 10.24
N ASP A 615 31.67 -5.88 9.66
CA ASP A 615 30.22 -5.68 9.84
C ASP A 615 29.69 -6.39 11.11
N LEU A 616 30.52 -7.22 11.77
CA LEU A 616 30.15 -8.16 12.82
C LEU A 616 30.46 -7.69 14.24
#